data_AF-A0A934JBW3-F1
#
_entry.id   AF-A0A934JBW3-F1
#
_cell.length_a   1.000
_cell.length_b   1.000
_cell.length_c   1.000
_cell.angle_alpha   90.00
_cell.angle_beta   90.00
_cell.angle_gamma   90.00
#
_symmetry.space_group_name_H-M   'P 1'
#
loop_
_entity.id
_entity.type
_entity.pdbx_description
1 polymer ?
#
loop_
_entity_poly.entity_id
_entity_poly.type
_entity_poly.pdbx_seq_one_letter_code
_entity_poly.pdbx_strand_id
1 'polypeptide(L)'
;MTAPQSDSSRIFLRFYTDAVRSGLIADLGADRLQTLLVIASYMDHTGRCYPTQWAIAEGLAVARETANRRVKALLSYRWRGEPLVTAEKQKRTDEQQWANVVYTVRTDAVVSIF
;
A
#
# COMPACT_ATOMS: atom_id res chain seq x y z
N MET A 1 -19.54 37.11 4.85
CA MET A 1 -19.55 36.08 3.79
C MET A 1 -18.12 35.94 3.29
N THR A 2 -17.38 34.83 3.37
CA THR A 2 -17.50 33.52 4.01
C THR A 2 -16.03 33.05 4.12
N ALA A 3 -15.61 32.51 5.26
CA ALA A 3 -14.25 31.97 5.42
C ALA A 3 -13.99 30.86 4.38
N PRO A 4 -12.78 30.71 3.83
CA PRO A 4 -12.48 29.61 2.93
C PRO A 4 -12.73 28.29 3.67
N GLN A 5 -13.55 27.43 3.07
CA GLN A 5 -13.80 26.08 3.56
C GLN A 5 -12.45 25.36 3.65
N SER A 6 -12.09 24.95 4.86
CA SER A 6 -10.93 24.09 5.11
C SER A 6 -11.06 22.84 4.26
N ASP A 7 -10.12 22.66 3.33
CA ASP A 7 -10.08 21.56 2.38
C ASP A 7 -9.82 20.24 3.13
N SER A 8 -10.90 19.61 3.58
CA SER A 8 -10.86 18.37 4.36
C SER A 8 -10.37 17.23 3.48
N SER A 9 -9.11 16.83 3.70
CA SER A 9 -8.42 15.66 3.12
C SER A 9 -7.61 15.90 1.84
N ARG A 10 -6.71 16.88 1.85
CA ARG A 10 -5.51 16.79 0.99
C ARG A 10 -4.51 15.85 1.66
N ILE A 11 -4.70 14.53 1.52
CA ILE A 11 -3.71 13.55 1.99
C ILE A 11 -2.47 13.68 1.08
N PHE A 12 -1.44 14.34 1.58
CA PHE A 12 -0.14 14.45 0.93
C PHE A 12 0.72 13.26 1.32
N LEU A 13 0.93 12.33 0.39
CA LEU A 13 1.85 11.22 0.57
C LEU A 13 3.27 11.73 0.84
N ARG A 14 3.84 11.40 2.00
CA ARG A 14 5.22 11.75 2.36
C ARG A 14 6.15 10.57 2.20
N PHE A 15 7.02 10.63 1.18
CA PHE A 15 8.13 9.68 1.01
C PHE A 15 9.38 10.12 1.77
N TYR A 16 10.15 9.15 2.25
CA TYR A 16 11.53 9.42 2.65
C TYR A 16 12.36 9.77 1.41
N THR A 17 12.97 10.94 1.40
CA THR A 17 13.86 11.36 0.29
C THR A 17 15.03 10.38 0.09
N ASP A 18 15.44 9.71 1.17
CA ASP A 18 16.45 8.66 1.14
C ASP A 18 16.00 7.41 0.39
N ALA A 19 14.69 7.12 0.29
CA ALA A 19 14.20 6.03 -0.56
C ALA A 19 14.49 6.30 -2.05
N VAL A 20 14.41 7.57 -2.48
CA VAL A 20 14.80 7.96 -3.84
C VAL A 20 16.32 7.89 -4.00
N ARG A 21 17.07 8.49 -3.06
CA ARG A 21 18.54 8.62 -3.16
C ARG A 21 19.28 7.29 -2.99
N SER A 22 18.73 6.36 -2.20
CA SER A 22 19.33 5.04 -1.96
C SER A 22 19.13 4.06 -3.11
N GLY A 23 18.37 4.44 -4.15
CA GLY A 23 18.05 3.58 -5.29
C GLY A 23 16.82 2.68 -5.09
N LEU A 24 16.15 2.72 -3.94
CA LEU A 24 14.99 1.87 -3.66
C LEU A 24 13.90 2.06 -4.71
N ILE A 25 13.57 3.30 -5.07
CA ILE A 25 12.50 3.56 -6.04
C ILE A 25 12.84 3.02 -7.43
N ALA A 26 14.11 3.12 -7.83
CA ALA A 26 14.58 2.59 -9.11
C ALA A 26 14.54 1.05 -9.14
N ASP A 27 14.97 0.41 -8.06
CA ASP A 27 14.98 -1.06 -7.92
C ASP A 27 13.55 -1.65 -7.80
N LEU A 28 12.66 -0.94 -7.09
CA LEU A 28 11.27 -1.31 -6.92
C LEU A 28 10.55 -1.40 -8.28
N GLY A 29 10.81 -0.43 -9.16
CA GLY A 29 10.21 -0.33 -10.49
C GLY A 29 8.77 0.19 -10.47
N ALA A 30 8.32 0.69 -11.63
CA ALA A 30 7.08 1.45 -11.77
C ALA A 30 5.83 0.66 -11.35
N ASP A 31 5.69 -0.60 -11.79
CA ASP A 31 4.52 -1.43 -11.49
C ASP A 31 4.36 -1.69 -9.98
N ARG A 32 5.47 -1.97 -9.29
CA ARG A 32 5.45 -2.24 -7.84
C ARG A 32 5.25 -0.95 -7.06
N LEU A 33 5.84 0.16 -7.50
CA LEU A 33 5.61 1.48 -6.90
C LEU A 33 4.13 1.86 -7.01
N GLN A 34 3.54 1.78 -8.20
CA GLN A 34 2.11 2.07 -8.39
C GLN A 34 1.23 1.20 -7.49
N THR A 35 1.54 -0.09 -7.40
CA THR A 35 0.83 -1.04 -6.53
C THR A 35 0.98 -0.69 -5.05
N LEU A 36 2.19 -0.30 -4.62
CA LEU A 36 2.45 0.14 -3.26
C LEU A 36 1.62 1.37 -2.91
N LEU A 37 1.55 2.37 -3.81
CA LEU A 37 0.75 3.57 -3.61
C LEU A 37 -0.74 3.26 -3.42
N VAL A 38 -1.29 2.40 -4.27
CA VAL A 38 -2.70 1.98 -4.19
C VAL A 38 -2.97 1.20 -2.90
N ILE A 39 -2.06 0.32 -2.45
CA ILE A 39 -2.27 -0.38 -1.16
C ILE A 39 -2.16 0.62 0.01
N ALA A 40 -1.16 1.50 -0.02
CA ALA A 40 -0.89 2.46 1.04
C ALA A 40 -2.00 3.51 1.20
N SER A 41 -2.84 3.76 0.20
CA SER A 41 -4.00 4.64 0.36
C SER A 41 -5.10 4.07 1.28
N TYR A 42 -5.02 2.79 1.63
CA TYR A 42 -5.92 2.12 2.60
C TYR A 42 -5.26 1.93 3.97
N MET A 43 -4.13 2.61 4.21
CA MET A 43 -3.33 2.47 5.41
C MET A 43 -4.00 3.19 6.60
N ASP A 44 -4.04 2.51 7.74
CA ASP A 44 -4.41 3.09 9.03
C ASP A 44 -3.21 3.75 9.72
N HIS A 45 -3.44 4.33 10.90
CA HIS A 45 -2.41 4.97 11.72
C HIS A 45 -1.30 4.00 12.21
N THR A 46 -1.48 2.68 12.06
CA THR A 46 -0.52 1.65 12.49
C THR A 46 0.33 1.10 11.33
N GLY A 47 0.11 1.57 10.10
CA GLY A 47 0.81 1.07 8.92
C GLY A 47 0.14 -0.14 8.25
N ARG A 48 -1.06 -0.53 8.71
CA ARG A 48 -1.81 -1.65 8.17
C ARG A 48 -2.81 -1.18 7.12
N CYS A 49 -2.89 -1.91 6.02
CA CYS A 49 -3.71 -1.58 4.87
C CYS A 49 -4.77 -2.66 4.66
N TYR A 50 -6.03 -2.25 4.43
CA TYR A 50 -7.18 -3.15 4.31
C TYR A 50 -7.90 -3.09 2.95
N PRO A 51 -7.19 -3.06 1.79
CA PRO A 51 -7.86 -3.09 0.50
C PRO A 51 -8.38 -4.48 0.14
N THR A 52 -9.53 -4.53 -0.54
CA THR A 52 -9.98 -5.75 -1.24
C THR A 52 -9.22 -5.91 -2.56
N GLN A 53 -9.16 -7.12 -3.12
CA GLN A 53 -8.55 -7.33 -4.46
C GLN A 53 -9.25 -6.51 -5.56
N TRP A 54 -10.55 -6.27 -5.42
CA TRP A 54 -11.31 -5.43 -6.33
C TRP A 54 -10.93 -3.95 -6.21
N ALA A 55 -10.79 -3.46 -4.97
CA ALA A 55 -10.34 -2.09 -4.72
C ALA A 55 -8.93 -1.84 -5.26
N ILE A 56 -8.01 -2.81 -5.12
CA ILE A 56 -6.68 -2.71 -5.74
C ILE A 56 -6.79 -2.67 -7.27
N ALA A 57 -7.61 -3.53 -7.86
CA ALA A 57 -7.77 -3.59 -9.32
C ALA A 57 -8.36 -2.28 -9.88
N GLU A 58 -9.35 -1.72 -9.20
CA GLU A 58 -9.96 -0.43 -9.52
C GLU A 58 -8.94 0.70 -9.40
N GLY A 59 -8.22 0.80 -8.29
CA GLY A 59 -7.19 1.83 -8.08
C GLY A 59 -6.02 1.74 -9.07
N LEU A 60 -5.71 0.54 -9.57
CA LEU A 60 -4.71 0.32 -10.60
C LEU A 60 -5.26 0.49 -12.04
N ALA A 61 -6.57 0.57 -12.22
CA ALA A 61 -7.25 0.53 -13.51
C ALA A 61 -6.85 -0.69 -14.39
N VAL A 62 -6.79 -1.88 -13.77
CA VAL A 62 -6.43 -3.13 -14.46
C VAL A 62 -7.39 -4.27 -14.09
N ALA A 63 -7.36 -5.35 -14.88
CA ALA A 63 -8.09 -6.57 -14.53
C ALA A 63 -7.62 -7.14 -13.18
N ARG A 64 -8.54 -7.74 -12.43
CA ARG A 64 -8.27 -8.34 -11.10
C ARG A 64 -7.12 -9.33 -11.11
N GLU A 65 -6.96 -10.12 -12.17
CA GLU A 65 -5.84 -11.05 -12.32
C GLU A 65 -4.48 -10.32 -12.38
N THR A 66 -4.42 -9.21 -13.13
CA THR A 66 -3.22 -8.38 -13.23
C THR A 66 -2.90 -7.72 -11.90
N ALA A 67 -3.91 -7.21 -11.19
CA ALA A 67 -3.75 -6.69 -9.83
C ALA A 67 -3.17 -7.76 -8.89
N ASN A 68 -3.73 -8.98 -8.91
CA ASN A 68 -3.23 -10.09 -8.10
C ASN A 68 -1.78 -10.47 -8.43
N ARG A 69 -1.39 -10.45 -9.71
CA ARG A 69 0.00 -10.69 -10.13
C ARG A 69 0.94 -9.60 -9.61
N ARG A 70 0.54 -8.32 -9.72
CA ARG A 70 1.31 -7.18 -9.22
C ARG A 70 1.46 -7.19 -7.70
N VAL A 71 0.39 -7.52 -6.97
CA VAL A 71 0.44 -7.70 -5.51
C VAL A 71 1.42 -8.80 -5.14
N LYS A 72 1.36 -9.97 -5.79
CA LYS A 72 2.34 -11.06 -5.54
C LYS A 72 3.78 -10.61 -5.82
N ALA A 73 4.01 -9.87 -6.90
CA ALA A 73 5.34 -9.34 -7.24
C ALA A 73 5.84 -8.29 -6.23
N LEU A 74 4.95 -7.53 -5.59
CA LEU A 74 5.29 -6.60 -4.52
C LEU A 74 5.58 -7.35 -3.20
N LEU A 75 4.81 -8.39 -2.88
CA LEU A 75 5.03 -9.21 -1.67
C LEU A 75 6.33 -10.05 -1.75
N SER A 76 6.77 -10.41 -2.96
CA SER A 76 8.04 -11.09 -3.17
C SER A 76 9.24 -10.14 -3.23
N TYR A 77 9.02 -8.83 -3.40
CA TYR A 77 10.10 -7.85 -3.47
C TYR A 77 10.85 -7.75 -2.14
N ARG A 78 12.17 -7.62 -2.22
CA ARG A 78 13.06 -7.46 -1.07
C ARG A 78 13.98 -6.28 -1.32
N TRP A 79 13.96 -5.30 -0.44
CA TRP A 79 14.95 -4.23 -0.44
C TRP A 79 15.98 -4.52 0.65
N ARG A 80 17.25 -4.73 0.24
CA ARG A 80 18.36 -5.14 1.12
C ARG A 80 18.05 -6.41 1.93
N GLY A 81 17.42 -7.39 1.29
CA GLY A 81 17.10 -8.69 1.90
C GLY A 81 15.79 -8.72 2.70
N GLU A 82 15.17 -7.56 2.94
CA GLU A 82 13.97 -7.46 3.77
C GLU A 82 12.71 -7.14 2.96
N PRO A 83 11.54 -7.72 3.34
CA PRO A 83 10.27 -7.45 2.68
C PRO A 83 9.87 -5.98 2.83
N LEU A 84 9.44 -5.38 1.72
CA LEU A 84 8.88 -4.03 1.78
C LEU A 84 7.39 -4.05 2.20
N VAL A 85 6.67 -5.08 1.79
CA VAL A 85 5.27 -5.31 2.16
C VAL A 85 5.10 -6.75 2.57
N THR A 86 4.38 -6.98 3.66
CA THR A 86 3.95 -8.32 4.09
C THR A 86 2.43 -8.44 4.01
N ALA A 87 1.92 -9.67 4.00
CA ALA A 87 0.49 -9.94 3.97
C ALA A 87 0.14 -11.04 4.97
N GLU A 88 -0.89 -10.81 5.76
CA GLU A 88 -1.41 -11.75 6.75
C GLU A 88 -2.89 -12.01 6.49
N LYS A 89 -3.31 -13.27 6.59
CA LYS A 89 -4.74 -13.64 6.52
C LYS A 89 -5.31 -13.53 7.93
N GLN A 90 -6.19 -12.55 8.16
CA GLN A 90 -6.93 -12.50 9.42
C GLN A 90 -8.04 -13.55 9.41
N LYS A 91 -8.05 -14.41 10.44
CA LYS A 91 -9.20 -15.25 10.76
C LYS A 91 -10.22 -14.38 11.51
N ARG A 92 -11.45 -14.32 11.04
CA ARG A 92 -12.56 -13.71 11.81
C ARG A 92 -13.12 -14.80 12.72
N THR A 93 -13.21 -14.50 14.02
CA THR A 93 -13.58 -15.48 15.07
C THR A 93 -15.07 -15.84 15.05
N ASP A 94 -15.93 -15.04 14.43
CA ASP A 94 -17.35 -15.33 14.29
C ASP A 94 -17.76 -15.37 12.81
N GLU A 95 -18.34 -16.52 12.46
CA GLU A 95 -19.14 -16.81 11.27
C GLU A 95 -18.43 -16.85 9.91
N GLN A 96 -18.90 -17.81 9.10
CA GLN A 96 -18.39 -18.24 7.81
C GLN A 96 -18.39 -17.10 6.77
N GLN A 97 -17.43 -16.20 6.83
CA GLN A 97 -17.15 -15.28 5.73
C GLN A 97 -15.64 -15.00 5.57
N TRP A 98 -15.28 -14.66 4.35
CA TRP A 98 -13.93 -14.74 3.79
C TRP A 98 -12.89 -13.97 4.61
N ALA A 99 -11.75 -14.61 4.88
CA ALA A 99 -10.61 -14.03 5.57
C ALA A 99 -10.07 -12.81 4.81
N ASN A 100 -10.07 -11.63 5.46
CA ASN A 100 -9.46 -10.43 4.89
C ASN A 100 -7.93 -10.56 4.91
N VAL A 101 -7.30 -10.13 3.82
CA VAL A 101 -5.84 -10.00 3.75
C VAL A 101 -5.48 -8.62 4.25
N VAL A 102 -4.67 -8.56 5.30
CA VAL A 102 -4.10 -7.32 5.82
C VAL A 102 -2.69 -7.19 5.26
N TYR A 103 -2.40 -6.05 4.65
CA TYR A 103 -1.06 -5.74 4.14
C TYR A 103 -0.36 -4.79 5.09
N THR A 104 0.90 -5.06 5.42
CA THR A 104 1.71 -4.16 6.26
C THR A 104 2.84 -3.60 5.42
N VAL A 105 2.89 -2.28 5.30
CA VAL A 105 3.99 -1.58 4.61
C VAL A 105 5.08 -1.30 5.62
N ARG A 106 6.33 -1.60 5.25
CA ARG A 106 7.50 -1.24 6.05
C ARG A 106 7.75 0.27 5.96
N THR A 107 7.22 1.00 6.93
CA THR A 107 7.17 2.47 6.92
C THR A 107 8.55 3.10 7.03
N ASP A 108 9.43 2.57 7.87
CA ASP A 108 10.82 3.01 8.07
C ASP A 108 11.68 3.03 6.79
N ALA A 109 11.27 2.30 5.75
CA ALA A 109 12.01 2.24 4.49
C ALA A 109 11.49 3.21 3.40
N VAL A 110 10.20 3.59 3.42
CA VAL A 110 9.56 4.20 2.23
C VAL A 110 8.60 5.33 2.55
N VAL A 111 7.75 5.22 3.58
CA VAL A 111 6.66 6.17 3.81
C VAL A 111 6.34 6.30 5.30
N SER A 112 6.00 7.50 5.76
CA SER A 112 5.49 7.73 7.12
C SER A 112 4.09 8.35 7.07
N ILE A 113 3.17 7.89 7.91
CA ILE A 113 1.88 8.57 8.15
C ILE A 113 2.00 9.42 9.43
N PHE A 114 1.41 10.62 9.41
CA PHE A 114 1.21 11.50 10.56
C PHE A 114 -0.28 11.65 10.84
#